data_AF-A0A7X6VMQ7-F1
#
_entry.id   AF-A0A7X6VMQ7-F1
#
_cell.length_a   1.000
_cell.length_b   1.000
_cell.length_c   1.000
_cell.angle_alpha   90.00
_cell.angle_beta   90.00
_cell.angle_gamma   90.00
#
_symmetry.space_group_name_H-M   'P 1'
#
loop_
_entity.id
_entity.type
_entity.pdbx_description
1 polymer ?
#
loop_
_entity_poly.entity_id
_entity_poly.type
_entity_poly.pdbx_seq_one_letter_code
_entity_poly.pdbx_strand_id
1 'polypeptide(L)'
;MEDIRHTIRTRCLEKEQPFCSSACPFHLDVREFVSRIGRGSFNSAWRLYSNAVGFPAAVALLCPAPCEAVCPRKETDGSIALNLLERSILARASSLLPPNYNMPSKKGRFAVVGAGLSGLGCALRLANRKYGVTIFEREGSWGGALRNHPERDAIFADFERQFMHEKYDLRLNSPVDSLEELLGDFDGVYVATGKGGNLFGLPSTPPNSLPAATSLPGVFLGGEAAGAAPMEALAQGLQAANLLEGWFKTGNMKSAPLIPPTKMKLDPSALLPAPAVFPAAGKVYSKEEAKAEAERCVQCRCDACIRHCGFLSYFEKFPKRIDEEVEVTITPGTLDGNGTVATRLISTCNECGLCKEVCPVDIDVGEYLRGSHRIMREKGAMPWVWHEFWLRDMAFSNSDRAALVLLPPGGKKSDFLFFPGCQLGASDPCYVLESYRALLK
;
A
#
# COMPACT_ATOMS: atom_id res chain seq x y z
N MET A 1 18.35 -20.73 -9.34
CA MET A 1 18.00 -19.46 -10.00
C MET A 1 16.50 -19.34 -10.25
N GLU A 2 15.89 -20.23 -11.04
CA GLU A 2 14.48 -20.09 -11.43
C GLU A 2 13.52 -20.10 -10.22
N ASP A 3 13.80 -20.89 -9.18
CA ASP A 3 13.00 -20.89 -7.94
C ASP A 3 13.07 -19.55 -7.19
N ILE A 4 14.25 -18.92 -7.17
CA ILE A 4 14.45 -17.60 -6.56
C ILE A 4 13.73 -16.54 -7.38
N ARG A 5 13.84 -16.62 -8.70
CA ARG A 5 13.13 -15.75 -9.63
C ARG A 5 11.62 -15.85 -9.46
N HIS A 6 11.09 -17.06 -9.38
CA HIS A 6 9.70 -17.32 -9.08
C HIS A 6 9.31 -16.65 -7.75
N THR A 7 10.11 -16.84 -6.71
CA THR A 7 9.92 -16.20 -5.40
C THR A 7 9.92 -14.66 -5.48
N ILE A 8 10.85 -14.05 -6.22
CA ILE A 8 10.89 -12.61 -6.44
C ILE A 8 9.58 -12.12 -7.08
N ARG A 9 9.08 -12.84 -8.08
CA ARG A 9 7.87 -12.45 -8.82
C ARG A 9 6.59 -12.62 -8.00
N THR A 10 6.47 -13.73 -7.28
CA THR A 10 5.21 -14.13 -6.63
C THR A 10 5.14 -13.82 -5.14
N ARG A 11 6.27 -13.79 -4.42
CA ARG A 11 6.31 -13.63 -2.96
C ARG A 11 6.92 -12.32 -2.47
N CYS A 12 7.64 -11.56 -3.30
CA CYS A 12 8.20 -10.28 -2.88
C CYS A 12 7.09 -9.26 -2.53
N LEU A 13 7.19 -8.72 -1.30
CA LEU A 13 6.18 -7.88 -0.65
C LEU A 13 6.34 -6.37 -0.92
N GLU A 14 7.27 -5.95 -1.79
CA GLU A 14 7.53 -4.53 -2.10
C GLU A 14 6.26 -3.77 -2.51
N LYS A 15 5.40 -4.41 -3.31
CA LYS A 15 4.17 -3.82 -3.88
C LYS A 15 2.94 -4.02 -2.99
N GLU A 16 3.09 -4.59 -1.80
CA GLU A 16 1.99 -4.74 -0.85
C GLU A 16 1.48 -3.37 -0.37
N GLN A 17 0.19 -3.31 -0.03
CA GLN A 17 -0.40 -2.07 0.48
C GLN A 17 0.04 -1.81 1.94
N PRO A 18 0.18 -0.54 2.34
CA PRO A 18 0.35 -0.18 3.75
C PRO A 18 -0.82 -0.68 4.60
N PHE A 19 -0.56 -0.99 5.88
CA PHE A 19 -1.58 -1.47 6.83
C PHE A 19 -2.83 -0.60 6.87
N CYS A 20 -2.64 0.72 7.00
CA CYS A 20 -3.73 1.69 7.06
C CYS A 20 -4.57 1.76 5.76
N SER A 21 -3.93 1.70 4.58
CA SER A 21 -4.63 1.64 3.29
C SER A 21 -5.38 0.33 3.08
N SER A 22 -4.81 -0.78 3.53
CA SER A 22 -5.42 -2.11 3.45
C SER A 22 -6.65 -2.23 4.35
N ALA A 23 -6.63 -1.60 5.53
CA ALA A 23 -7.77 -1.58 6.46
C ALA A 23 -8.83 -0.53 6.13
N CYS A 24 -8.51 0.46 5.28
CA CYS A 24 -9.46 1.49 4.88
C CYS A 24 -10.48 0.90 3.88
N PRO A 25 -11.80 0.97 4.14
CA PRO A 25 -12.81 0.47 3.20
C PRO A 25 -12.75 1.12 1.82
N PHE A 26 -12.26 2.37 1.76
CA PHE A 26 -12.13 3.13 0.51
C PHE A 26 -10.80 2.88 -0.21
N HIS A 27 -9.87 2.11 0.38
CA HIS A 27 -8.50 1.91 -0.09
C HIS A 27 -7.78 3.23 -0.40
N LEU A 28 -7.98 4.25 0.45
CA LEU A 28 -7.28 5.52 0.35
C LEU A 28 -5.76 5.29 0.34
N ASP A 29 -5.04 5.94 -0.58
CA ASP A 29 -3.58 5.97 -0.55
C ASP A 29 -3.11 6.88 0.59
N VAL A 30 -2.97 6.27 1.77
CA VAL A 30 -2.64 6.98 3.01
C VAL A 30 -1.21 7.52 2.95
N ARG A 31 -0.28 6.83 2.27
CA ARG A 31 1.10 7.30 2.12
C ARG A 31 1.14 8.63 1.39
N GLU A 32 0.49 8.68 0.23
CA GLU A 32 0.43 9.89 -0.58
C GLU A 32 -0.41 10.99 0.11
N PHE A 33 -1.51 10.61 0.77
CA PHE A 33 -2.33 11.52 1.56
C PHE A 33 -1.52 12.25 2.63
N VAL A 34 -0.81 11.49 3.47
CA VAL A 34 0.02 12.03 4.56
C VAL A 34 1.21 12.80 4.01
N SER A 35 1.87 12.29 2.96
CA SER A 35 2.99 12.98 2.28
C SER A 35 2.59 14.37 1.77
N ARG A 36 1.39 14.51 1.18
CA ARG A 36 0.86 15.80 0.74
C ARG A 36 0.63 16.76 1.89
N ILE A 37 0.12 16.27 3.03
CA ILE A 37 -0.06 17.10 4.23
C ILE A 37 1.29 17.54 4.79
N GLY A 38 2.26 16.65 4.93
CA GLY A 38 3.62 16.98 5.40
C GLY A 38 4.30 18.05 4.56
N ARG A 39 4.07 18.04 3.24
CA ARG A 39 4.53 19.10 2.31
C ARG A 39 3.72 20.41 2.38
N GLY A 40 2.65 20.45 3.18
CA GLY A 40 1.74 21.59 3.27
C GLY A 40 0.75 21.72 2.10
N SER A 41 0.62 20.69 1.26
CA SER A 41 -0.24 20.67 0.07
C SER A 41 -1.66 20.21 0.38
N PHE A 42 -2.34 20.90 1.30
CA PHE A 42 -3.68 20.52 1.81
C PHE A 42 -4.74 20.38 0.71
N ASN A 43 -4.76 21.25 -0.29
CA ASN A 43 -5.71 21.15 -1.41
C ASN A 43 -5.47 19.89 -2.27
N SER A 44 -4.21 19.46 -2.39
CA SER A 44 -3.88 18.23 -3.11
C SER A 44 -4.28 16.99 -2.29
N ALA A 45 -4.07 17.02 -0.97
CA ALA A 45 -4.54 15.97 -0.05
C ALA A 45 -6.07 15.87 -0.05
N TRP A 46 -6.75 17.02 -0.02
CA TRP A 46 -8.21 17.13 -0.16
C TRP A 46 -8.72 16.44 -1.42
N ARG A 47 -8.16 16.77 -2.60
CA ARG A 47 -8.58 16.14 -3.87
C ARG A 47 -8.39 14.63 -3.87
N LEU A 48 -7.30 14.13 -3.27
CA LEU A 48 -7.06 12.69 -3.14
C LEU A 48 -8.13 12.04 -2.27
N TYR A 49 -8.39 12.62 -1.10
CA TYR A 49 -9.37 12.15 -0.14
C TYR A 49 -10.80 12.18 -0.69
N SER A 50 -11.25 13.33 -1.19
CA SER A 50 -12.62 13.52 -1.70
C SER A 50 -12.94 12.57 -2.85
N ASN A 51 -11.98 12.33 -3.76
CA ASN A 51 -12.15 11.39 -4.87
C ASN A 51 -12.29 9.93 -4.42
N ALA A 52 -11.63 9.57 -3.32
CA ALA A 52 -11.67 8.22 -2.77
C ALA A 52 -13.00 7.94 -2.05
N VAL A 53 -13.42 8.85 -1.17
CA VAL A 53 -14.48 8.56 -0.19
C VAL A 53 -15.89 9.03 -0.61
N GLY A 54 -16.01 9.87 -1.64
CA GLY A 54 -17.30 10.34 -2.16
C GLY A 54 -17.93 11.44 -1.31
N PHE A 55 -18.23 11.18 -0.04
CA PHE A 55 -18.80 12.15 0.92
C PHE A 55 -17.78 12.48 2.03
N PRO A 56 -16.79 13.33 1.74
CA PRO A 56 -15.63 13.54 2.60
C PRO A 56 -15.97 14.10 3.98
N ALA A 57 -16.91 15.04 4.10
CA ALA A 57 -17.26 15.58 5.41
C ALA A 57 -18.07 14.57 6.22
N ALA A 58 -19.00 13.84 5.57
CA ALA A 58 -19.74 12.77 6.22
C ALA A 58 -18.80 11.64 6.72
N VAL A 59 -17.82 11.24 5.91
CA VAL A 59 -16.86 10.20 6.27
C VAL A 59 -15.96 10.64 7.43
N ALA A 60 -15.46 11.87 7.44
CA ALA A 60 -14.65 12.38 8.56
C ALA A 60 -15.40 12.37 9.92
N LEU A 61 -16.74 12.48 9.88
CA LEU A 61 -17.60 12.42 11.06
C LEU A 61 -17.94 10.98 11.48
N LEU A 62 -18.22 10.10 10.51
CA LEU A 62 -18.74 8.74 10.75
C LEU A 62 -17.65 7.66 10.85
N CYS A 63 -16.44 7.92 10.36
CA CYS A 63 -15.39 6.90 10.27
C CYS A 63 -14.92 6.44 11.65
N PRO A 64 -14.89 5.11 11.93
CA PRO A 64 -14.37 4.57 13.18
C PRO A 64 -12.84 4.48 13.20
N ALA A 65 -12.15 5.04 12.21
CA ALA A 65 -10.69 5.07 12.07
C ALA A 65 -10.00 3.68 12.14
N PRO A 66 -10.43 2.69 11.31
CA PRO A 66 -9.83 1.34 11.33
C PRO A 66 -8.33 1.36 10.95
N CYS A 67 -7.93 2.35 10.16
CA CYS A 67 -6.55 2.61 9.77
C CYS A 67 -5.63 2.93 10.96
N GLU A 68 -6.15 3.59 12.00
CA GLU A 68 -5.40 3.90 13.22
C GLU A 68 -5.23 2.66 14.09
N ALA A 69 -6.21 1.76 14.11
CA ALA A 69 -6.16 0.52 14.88
C ALA A 69 -5.05 -0.44 14.43
N VAL A 70 -4.69 -0.42 13.14
CA VAL A 70 -3.67 -1.27 12.51
C VAL A 70 -2.32 -0.56 12.28
N CYS A 71 -2.17 0.68 12.75
CA CYS A 71 -0.93 1.43 12.56
C CYS A 71 0.22 0.77 13.35
N PRO A 72 1.38 0.46 12.73
CA PRO A 72 2.48 -0.20 13.42
C PRO A 72 3.11 0.67 14.53
N ARG A 73 2.92 1.99 14.49
CA ARG A 73 3.38 2.92 15.53
C ARG A 73 2.55 2.88 16.82
N LYS A 74 1.36 2.26 16.79
CA LYS A 74 0.39 2.27 17.88
C LYS A 74 1.03 1.88 19.22
N GLU A 75 1.83 0.81 19.21
CA GLU A 75 2.50 0.27 20.39
C GLU A 75 3.80 1.01 20.75
N THR A 76 4.30 1.91 19.89
CA THR A 76 5.55 2.66 20.10
C THR A 76 5.29 4.04 20.69
N ASP A 77 4.48 4.87 20.02
CA ASP A 77 4.18 6.24 20.45
C ASP A 77 2.81 6.74 19.99
N GLY A 78 1.89 5.80 19.74
CA GLY A 78 0.55 6.09 19.27
C GLY A 78 0.47 6.15 17.74
N SER A 79 -0.68 5.75 17.22
CA SER A 79 -0.95 5.75 15.79
C SER A 79 -0.85 7.15 15.17
N ILE A 80 -0.69 7.19 13.84
CA ILE A 80 -0.93 8.43 13.10
C ILE A 80 -2.42 8.74 13.19
N ALA A 81 -2.79 9.93 13.70
CA ALA A 81 -4.17 10.37 13.88
C ALA A 81 -4.82 10.77 12.54
N LEU A 82 -5.07 9.78 11.69
CA LEU A 82 -5.60 9.95 10.34
C LEU A 82 -6.96 10.63 10.33
N ASN A 83 -7.87 10.33 11.25
CA ASN A 83 -9.17 11.01 11.30
C ASN A 83 -9.02 12.51 11.60
N LEU A 84 -8.08 12.89 12.47
CA LEU A 84 -7.78 14.30 12.74
C LEU A 84 -7.13 14.97 11.53
N LEU A 85 -6.26 14.27 10.79
CA LEU A 85 -5.71 14.76 9.52
C LEU A 85 -6.81 14.97 8.45
N GLU A 86 -7.78 14.07 8.34
CA GLU A 86 -8.96 14.20 7.48
C GLU A 86 -9.82 15.43 7.86
N ARG A 87 -10.10 15.63 9.15
CA ARG A 87 -10.78 16.84 9.62
C ARG A 87 -9.99 18.11 9.33
N SER A 88 -8.66 18.03 9.41
CA SER A 88 -7.76 19.15 9.21
C SER A 88 -7.66 19.60 7.75
N ILE A 89 -7.78 18.67 6.78
CA ILE A 89 -7.87 19.03 5.36
C ILE A 89 -9.23 19.65 5.04
N LEU A 90 -10.33 19.17 5.65
CA LEU A 90 -11.68 19.72 5.47
C LEU A 90 -11.74 21.19 5.90
N ALA A 91 -11.13 21.52 7.04
CA ALA A 91 -11.07 22.89 7.55
C ALA A 91 -10.20 23.84 6.71
N ARG A 92 -9.33 23.30 5.83
CA ARG A 92 -8.30 24.07 5.10
C ARG A 92 -8.44 24.05 3.59
N ALA A 93 -9.29 23.18 3.06
CA ALA A 93 -9.52 23.12 1.63
C ALA A 93 -10.02 24.48 1.14
N SER A 94 -9.43 24.98 0.06
CA SER A 94 -9.85 26.26 -0.54
C SER A 94 -11.29 26.22 -1.05
N SER A 95 -11.79 25.03 -1.36
CA SER A 95 -13.18 24.79 -1.72
C SER A 95 -13.53 23.34 -1.39
N LEU A 96 -14.69 23.17 -0.74
CA LEU A 96 -15.31 21.86 -0.50
C LEU A 96 -16.27 21.46 -1.63
N LEU A 97 -16.46 22.33 -2.62
CA LEU A 97 -17.37 22.07 -3.73
C LEU A 97 -16.77 20.99 -4.65
N PRO A 98 -17.58 20.02 -5.11
CA PRO A 98 -17.12 19.06 -6.10
C PRO A 98 -16.77 19.77 -7.42
N PRO A 99 -15.82 19.24 -8.20
CA PRO A 99 -15.52 19.79 -9.51
C PRO A 99 -16.73 19.68 -10.45
N ASN A 100 -17.10 20.78 -11.10
CA ASN A 100 -18.15 20.79 -12.12
C ASN A 100 -17.55 20.43 -13.49
N TYR A 101 -17.72 19.18 -13.91
CA TYR A 101 -17.35 18.74 -15.26
C TYR A 101 -18.55 18.79 -16.20
N ASN A 102 -18.46 19.65 -17.22
CA ASN A 102 -19.45 19.68 -18.30
C ASN A 102 -19.19 18.55 -19.29
N MET A 103 -19.67 17.35 -18.96
CA MET A 103 -19.62 16.16 -19.81
C MET A 103 -21.03 15.81 -20.32
N PRO A 104 -21.17 15.31 -21.57
CA PRO A 104 -22.46 14.90 -22.10
C PRO A 104 -23.02 13.71 -21.31
N SER A 105 -24.35 13.64 -21.21
CA SER A 105 -25.04 12.49 -20.65
C SER A 105 -24.70 11.22 -21.43
N LYS A 106 -24.44 10.13 -20.70
CA LYS A 106 -24.27 8.81 -21.26
C LYS A 106 -25.63 8.13 -21.47
N LYS A 107 -25.67 7.18 -22.40
CA LYS A 107 -26.75 6.20 -22.49
C LYS A 107 -26.67 5.26 -21.28
N GLY A 108 -27.81 4.81 -20.78
CA GLY A 108 -27.91 3.96 -19.59
C GLY A 108 -28.67 4.65 -18.46
N ARG A 109 -29.70 3.99 -17.95
CA ARG A 109 -30.53 4.42 -16.81
C ARG A 109 -30.42 3.39 -15.71
N PHE A 110 -30.09 3.82 -14.49
CA PHE A 110 -29.95 2.94 -13.33
C PHE A 110 -30.93 3.31 -12.21
N ALA A 111 -31.51 2.30 -11.58
CA ALA A 111 -32.31 2.46 -10.38
C ALA A 111 -31.47 2.14 -9.13
N VAL A 112 -31.61 2.96 -8.11
CA VAL A 112 -31.01 2.74 -6.78
C VAL A 112 -32.14 2.67 -5.76
N VAL A 113 -32.30 1.52 -5.11
CA VAL A 113 -33.35 1.29 -4.11
C VAL A 113 -32.78 1.52 -2.72
N GLY A 114 -33.16 2.63 -2.10
CA GLY A 114 -32.70 3.11 -0.80
C GLY A 114 -31.75 4.32 -0.91
N ALA A 115 -32.08 5.40 -0.22
CA ALA A 115 -31.27 6.62 -0.15
C ALA A 115 -30.41 6.69 1.14
N GLY A 116 -29.92 5.55 1.62
CA GLY A 116 -28.90 5.48 2.68
C GLY A 116 -27.47 5.64 2.14
N LEU A 117 -26.45 5.53 3.00
CA LEU A 117 -25.03 5.70 2.62
C LEU A 117 -24.63 4.93 1.36
N SER A 118 -24.97 3.65 1.31
CA SER A 118 -24.58 2.78 0.20
C SER A 118 -25.26 3.17 -1.11
N GLY A 119 -26.58 3.39 -1.08
CA GLY A 119 -27.34 3.82 -2.26
C GLY A 119 -26.88 5.19 -2.76
N LEU A 120 -26.71 6.17 -1.86
CA LEU A 120 -26.20 7.50 -2.22
C LEU A 120 -24.79 7.44 -2.78
N GLY A 121 -23.90 6.58 -2.27
CA GLY A 121 -22.56 6.37 -2.82
C GLY A 121 -22.60 5.85 -4.26
N CYS A 122 -23.46 4.86 -4.52
CA CYS A 122 -23.68 4.33 -5.87
C CYS A 122 -24.23 5.41 -6.81
N ALA A 123 -25.28 6.10 -6.38
CA ALA A 123 -25.93 7.14 -7.14
C ALA A 123 -24.98 8.29 -7.50
N LEU A 124 -24.19 8.77 -6.51
CA LEU A 124 -23.20 9.82 -6.73
C LEU A 124 -22.18 9.41 -7.79
N ARG A 125 -21.63 8.20 -7.70
CA ARG A 125 -20.58 7.75 -8.64
C ARG A 125 -21.14 7.56 -10.06
N LEU A 126 -22.37 7.07 -10.20
CA LEU A 126 -23.05 6.97 -11.50
C LEU A 126 -23.39 8.35 -12.08
N ALA A 127 -23.89 9.27 -11.25
CA ALA A 127 -24.22 10.63 -11.66
C ALA A 127 -22.96 11.41 -12.09
N ASN A 128 -21.85 11.32 -11.34
CA ASN A 128 -20.54 11.89 -11.72
C ASN A 128 -20.06 11.40 -13.10
N ARG A 129 -20.43 10.17 -13.49
CA ARG A 129 -20.13 9.57 -14.80
C ARG A 129 -21.14 9.94 -15.88
N LYS A 130 -22.13 10.76 -15.53
CA LYS A 130 -23.22 11.28 -16.37
C LYS A 130 -24.21 10.22 -16.86
N TYR A 131 -24.41 9.15 -16.09
CA TYR A 131 -25.51 8.21 -16.31
C TYR A 131 -26.83 8.76 -15.75
N GLY A 132 -27.96 8.32 -16.30
CA GLY A 132 -29.27 8.61 -15.71
C GLY A 132 -29.46 7.77 -14.44
N VAL A 133 -29.74 8.41 -13.31
CA VAL A 133 -29.92 7.72 -12.02
C VAL A 133 -31.22 8.15 -11.39
N THR A 134 -32.03 7.16 -11.01
CA THR A 134 -33.23 7.37 -10.19
C THR A 134 -33.05 6.65 -8.85
N ILE A 135 -33.19 7.39 -7.75
CA ILE A 135 -33.12 6.89 -6.38
C ILE A 135 -34.54 6.77 -5.85
N PHE A 136 -34.91 5.57 -5.41
CA PHE A 136 -36.20 5.28 -4.80
C PHE A 136 -36.01 5.16 -3.28
N GLU A 137 -36.64 6.03 -2.51
CA GLU A 137 -36.60 6.03 -1.05
C GLU A 137 -38.01 5.87 -0.49
N ARG A 138 -38.16 4.92 0.43
CA ARG A 138 -39.45 4.64 1.07
C ARG A 138 -39.92 5.78 1.95
N GLU A 139 -39.00 6.43 2.66
CA GLU A 139 -39.34 7.50 3.61
C GLU A 139 -39.41 8.88 2.92
N GLY A 140 -39.89 9.88 3.66
CA GLY A 140 -40.00 11.27 3.18
C GLY A 140 -38.68 12.06 3.15
N SER A 141 -37.53 11.41 3.37
CA SER A 141 -36.20 12.04 3.30
C SER A 141 -35.11 10.99 3.10
N TRP A 142 -34.00 11.39 2.46
CA TRP A 142 -32.80 10.57 2.34
C TRP A 142 -32.04 10.38 3.68
N GLY A 143 -30.94 9.64 3.64
CA GLY A 143 -30.02 9.43 4.76
C GLY A 143 -30.20 8.11 5.50
N GLY A 144 -31.29 7.39 5.29
CA GLY A 144 -31.52 6.09 5.92
C GLY A 144 -31.44 6.16 7.46
N ALA A 145 -30.64 5.29 8.07
CA ALA A 145 -30.41 5.28 9.51
C ALA A 145 -29.79 6.59 10.05
N LEU A 146 -29.09 7.35 9.22
CA LEU A 146 -28.43 8.61 9.61
C LEU A 146 -29.41 9.72 9.94
N ARG A 147 -30.70 9.59 9.60
CA ARG A 147 -31.76 10.54 10.01
C ARG A 147 -31.85 10.74 11.53
N ASN A 148 -31.39 9.75 12.29
CA ASN A 148 -31.34 9.74 13.75
C ASN A 148 -29.94 10.07 14.32
N HIS A 149 -28.95 10.39 13.47
CA HIS A 149 -27.60 10.71 13.93
C HIS A 149 -27.53 12.13 14.51
N PRO A 150 -26.80 12.39 15.61
CA PRO A 150 -26.70 13.73 16.20
C PRO A 150 -26.16 14.79 15.26
N GLU A 151 -25.24 14.42 14.38
CA GLU A 151 -24.63 15.32 13.38
C GLU A 151 -25.28 15.21 11.99
N ARG A 152 -26.54 14.75 11.91
CA ARG A 152 -27.23 14.50 10.63
C ARG A 152 -27.23 15.71 9.69
N ASP A 153 -27.37 16.92 10.22
CA ASP A 153 -27.49 18.13 9.40
C ASP A 153 -26.16 18.40 8.67
N ALA A 154 -25.02 18.22 9.34
CA ALA A 154 -23.70 18.34 8.72
C ALA A 154 -23.43 17.24 7.69
N ILE A 155 -23.90 16.02 7.97
CA ILE A 155 -23.79 14.88 7.04
C ILE A 155 -24.63 15.12 5.78
N PHE A 156 -25.88 15.56 5.94
CA PHE A 156 -26.78 15.82 4.81
C PHE A 156 -26.32 17.01 3.99
N ALA A 157 -25.78 18.06 4.63
CA ALA A 157 -25.15 19.16 3.93
C ALA A 157 -23.96 18.71 3.05
N ASP A 158 -23.23 17.67 3.45
CA ASP A 158 -22.21 17.08 2.58
C ASP A 158 -22.84 16.32 1.41
N PHE A 159 -23.91 15.56 1.64
CA PHE A 159 -24.63 14.88 0.55
C PHE A 159 -25.12 15.90 -0.50
N GLU A 160 -25.82 16.95 -0.07
CA GLU A 160 -26.27 18.05 -0.95
C GLU A 160 -25.12 18.67 -1.72
N ARG A 161 -24.03 18.97 -1.03
CA ARG A 161 -22.84 19.58 -1.64
C ARG A 161 -22.25 18.69 -2.73
N GLN A 162 -22.11 17.39 -2.48
CA GLN A 162 -21.52 16.49 -3.48
C GLN A 162 -22.44 16.26 -4.69
N PHE A 163 -23.77 16.36 -4.51
CA PHE A 163 -24.74 16.24 -5.60
C PHE A 163 -25.03 17.55 -6.35
N MET A 164 -24.55 18.71 -5.88
CA MET A 164 -24.99 20.03 -6.34
C MET A 164 -24.84 20.31 -7.84
N HIS A 165 -23.90 19.64 -8.52
CA HIS A 165 -23.64 19.79 -9.95
C HIS A 165 -24.11 18.59 -10.78
N GLU A 166 -24.75 17.63 -10.14
CA GLU A 166 -25.12 16.36 -10.73
C GLU A 166 -26.63 16.28 -10.97
N LYS A 167 -27.01 15.61 -12.06
CA LYS A 167 -28.41 15.37 -12.40
C LYS A 167 -28.81 13.98 -11.92
N TYR A 168 -29.82 13.91 -11.07
CA TYR A 168 -30.40 12.66 -10.56
C TYR A 168 -31.89 12.90 -10.24
N ASP A 169 -32.67 11.83 -10.24
CA ASP A 169 -34.08 11.84 -9.85
C ASP A 169 -34.21 11.20 -8.46
N LEU A 170 -34.63 11.95 -7.45
CA LEU A 170 -34.84 11.44 -6.09
C LEU A 170 -36.34 11.33 -5.82
N ARG A 171 -36.84 10.09 -5.76
CA ARG A 171 -38.24 9.78 -5.48
C ARG A 171 -38.41 9.36 -4.03
N LEU A 172 -38.89 10.29 -3.22
CA LEU A 172 -39.24 10.08 -1.82
C LEU A 172 -40.65 9.50 -1.69
N ASN A 173 -40.96 8.88 -0.54
CA ASN A 173 -42.24 8.21 -0.30
C ASN A 173 -42.61 7.20 -1.41
N SER A 174 -41.60 6.56 -2.00
CA SER A 174 -41.74 5.67 -3.16
C SER A 174 -41.20 4.28 -2.80
N PRO A 175 -41.96 3.49 -2.02
CA PRO A 175 -41.60 2.09 -1.79
C PRO A 175 -41.52 1.34 -3.12
N VAL A 176 -40.54 0.45 -3.24
CA VAL A 176 -40.43 -0.48 -4.36
C VAL A 176 -40.99 -1.81 -3.88
N ASP A 177 -41.88 -2.41 -4.68
CA ASP A 177 -42.50 -3.71 -4.39
C ASP A 177 -41.89 -4.84 -5.23
N SER A 178 -41.53 -4.56 -6.49
CA SER A 178 -40.94 -5.54 -7.43
C SER A 178 -39.68 -4.98 -8.10
N LEU A 179 -38.65 -5.83 -8.21
CA LEU A 179 -37.43 -5.50 -8.95
C LEU A 179 -37.62 -5.68 -10.47
N GLU A 180 -38.52 -6.58 -10.86
CA GLU A 180 -38.86 -6.87 -12.26
C GLU A 180 -39.45 -5.65 -12.96
N GLU A 181 -40.31 -4.89 -12.25
CA GLU A 181 -40.84 -3.61 -12.76
C GLU A 181 -39.71 -2.61 -13.04
N LEU A 182 -38.74 -2.49 -12.12
CA LEU A 182 -37.59 -1.63 -12.31
C LEU A 182 -36.69 -2.11 -13.47
N LEU A 183 -36.51 -3.42 -13.65
CA LEU A 183 -35.73 -3.95 -14.78
C LEU A 183 -36.39 -3.71 -16.14
N GLY A 184 -37.71 -3.44 -16.18
CA GLY A 184 -38.40 -3.02 -17.40
C GLY A 184 -38.02 -1.60 -17.84
N ASP A 185 -37.74 -0.71 -16.88
CA ASP A 185 -37.46 0.71 -17.13
C ASP A 185 -35.96 1.07 -17.06
N PHE A 186 -35.15 0.28 -16.36
CA PHE A 186 -33.76 0.57 -16.05
C PHE A 186 -32.83 -0.54 -16.52
N ASP A 187 -31.64 -0.16 -17.00
CA ASP A 187 -30.60 -1.07 -17.49
C ASP A 187 -29.88 -1.83 -16.37
N GLY A 188 -30.09 -1.41 -15.12
CA GLY A 188 -29.60 -2.11 -13.94
C GLY A 188 -30.11 -1.50 -12.64
N VAL A 189 -30.17 -2.31 -11.60
CA VAL A 189 -30.74 -1.97 -10.29
C VAL A 189 -29.72 -2.25 -9.18
N TYR A 190 -29.55 -1.29 -8.28
CA TYR A 190 -28.80 -1.49 -7.04
C TYR A 190 -29.73 -1.50 -5.83
N VAL A 191 -29.74 -2.60 -5.09
CA VAL A 191 -30.52 -2.78 -3.86
C VAL A 191 -29.66 -2.40 -2.65
N ALA A 192 -30.07 -1.34 -1.95
CA ALA A 192 -29.38 -0.77 -0.81
C ALA A 192 -30.38 -0.36 0.29
N THR A 193 -31.31 -1.27 0.63
CA THR A 193 -32.45 -1.02 1.52
C THR A 193 -32.12 -0.90 3.01
N GLY A 194 -30.83 -0.98 3.37
CA GLY A 194 -30.36 -0.87 4.74
C GLY A 194 -30.56 -2.14 5.58
N LYS A 195 -30.13 -2.08 6.85
CA LYS A 195 -30.21 -3.23 7.77
C LYS A 195 -31.68 -3.63 8.02
N GLY A 196 -32.02 -4.88 7.72
CA GLY A 196 -33.38 -5.39 7.85
C GLY A 196 -34.36 -4.86 6.79
N GLY A 197 -33.86 -4.23 5.73
CA GLY A 197 -34.66 -3.81 4.59
C GLY A 197 -35.15 -4.99 3.73
N ASN A 198 -36.11 -4.73 2.85
CA ASN A 198 -36.60 -5.73 1.91
C ASN A 198 -35.49 -6.09 0.91
N LEU A 199 -35.22 -7.39 0.75
CA LEU A 199 -34.26 -7.93 -0.21
C LEU A 199 -34.94 -8.49 -1.47
N PHE A 200 -36.27 -8.43 -1.57
CA PHE A 200 -37.02 -8.87 -2.76
C PHE A 200 -36.78 -10.35 -3.10
N GLY A 201 -36.68 -11.20 -2.08
CA GLY A 201 -36.40 -12.63 -2.25
C GLY A 201 -34.95 -12.95 -2.62
N LEU A 202 -34.06 -11.95 -2.74
CA LEU A 202 -32.65 -12.18 -2.93
C LEU A 202 -32.03 -12.83 -1.69
N PRO A 203 -31.14 -13.83 -1.86
CA PRO A 203 -30.49 -14.48 -0.73
C PRO A 203 -29.65 -13.47 0.04
N SER A 204 -29.76 -13.51 1.38
CA SER A 204 -28.87 -12.74 2.25
C SER A 204 -27.43 -13.18 2.01
N THR A 205 -26.53 -12.22 1.84
CA THR A 205 -25.10 -12.49 1.76
C THR A 205 -24.49 -12.63 3.17
N PRO A 206 -23.41 -13.40 3.33
CA PRO A 206 -22.66 -13.44 4.59
C PRO A 206 -22.20 -12.04 5.03
N PRO A 207 -22.04 -11.76 6.33
CA PRO A 207 -21.43 -10.51 6.80
C PRO A 207 -20.08 -10.24 6.11
N ASN A 208 -19.79 -8.98 5.79
CA ASN A 208 -18.61 -8.55 5.01
C ASN A 208 -18.53 -9.06 3.57
N SER A 209 -19.63 -9.57 3.01
CA SER A 209 -19.72 -9.85 1.58
C SER A 209 -19.75 -8.56 0.78
N LEU A 210 -18.98 -8.52 -0.29
CA LEU A 210 -18.88 -7.41 -1.23
C LEU A 210 -20.20 -7.16 -1.98
N PRO A 211 -20.38 -6.00 -2.63
CA PRO A 211 -21.52 -5.76 -3.49
C PRO A 211 -21.54 -6.87 -4.53
N ALA A 212 -22.62 -7.64 -4.49
CA ALA A 212 -22.70 -8.91 -5.16
C ALA A 212 -23.59 -8.76 -6.38
N ALA A 213 -23.08 -9.28 -7.51
CA ALA A 213 -23.95 -9.77 -8.55
C ALA A 213 -24.96 -10.74 -7.92
N THR A 214 -26.24 -10.50 -8.14
CA THR A 214 -27.28 -11.40 -7.66
C THR A 214 -27.59 -12.47 -8.70
N SER A 215 -28.48 -13.41 -8.37
CA SER A 215 -29.02 -14.36 -9.35
C SER A 215 -29.92 -13.70 -10.39
N LEU A 216 -30.41 -12.47 -10.14
CA LEU A 216 -31.21 -11.71 -11.09
C LEU A 216 -30.28 -10.89 -12.01
N PRO A 217 -30.34 -11.09 -13.34
CA PRO A 217 -29.53 -10.32 -14.29
C PRO A 217 -29.75 -8.81 -14.14
N GLY A 218 -28.66 -8.04 -14.06
CA GLY A 218 -28.71 -6.59 -13.92
C GLY A 218 -29.02 -6.07 -12.51
N VAL A 219 -29.19 -6.96 -11.52
CA VAL A 219 -29.45 -6.57 -10.13
C VAL A 219 -28.23 -6.84 -9.26
N PHE A 220 -27.82 -5.82 -8.51
CA PHE A 220 -26.72 -5.86 -7.56
C PHE A 220 -27.23 -5.54 -6.15
N LEU A 221 -26.69 -6.21 -5.14
CA LEU A 221 -27.05 -6.02 -3.73
C LEU A 221 -25.81 -5.61 -2.95
N GLY A 222 -25.93 -4.66 -2.02
CA GLY A 222 -24.85 -4.33 -1.10
C GLY A 222 -25.27 -3.41 0.05
N GLY A 223 -24.27 -2.89 0.75
CA GLY A 223 -24.49 -1.99 1.88
C GLY A 223 -24.90 -2.73 3.16
N GLU A 224 -25.56 -2.01 4.06
CA GLU A 224 -26.02 -2.57 5.34
C GLU A 224 -27.08 -3.67 5.15
N ALA A 225 -27.78 -3.69 4.00
CA ALA A 225 -28.68 -4.77 3.60
C ALA A 225 -27.94 -6.12 3.42
N ALA A 226 -26.67 -6.05 3.04
CA ALA A 226 -25.74 -7.17 2.95
C ALA A 226 -24.90 -7.38 4.24
N GLY A 227 -25.28 -6.73 5.34
CA GLY A 227 -24.58 -6.84 6.63
C GLY A 227 -23.27 -6.06 6.74
N ALA A 228 -22.96 -5.15 5.82
CA ALA A 228 -21.80 -4.27 5.94
C ALA A 228 -21.98 -3.22 7.05
N ALA A 229 -20.89 -2.82 7.70
CA ALA A 229 -20.87 -1.65 8.59
C ALA A 229 -20.94 -0.34 7.76
N PRO A 230 -21.21 0.84 8.36
CA PRO A 230 -21.56 2.05 7.59
C PRO A 230 -20.51 2.52 6.57
N MET A 231 -19.21 2.50 6.90
CA MET A 231 -18.16 2.96 5.99
C MET A 231 -17.90 1.96 4.87
N GLU A 232 -17.95 0.66 5.20
CA GLU A 232 -17.93 -0.43 4.25
C GLU A 232 -19.14 -0.30 3.31
N ALA A 233 -20.34 -0.06 3.83
CA ALA A 233 -21.55 0.10 3.05
C ALA A 233 -21.44 1.26 2.04
N LEU A 234 -20.88 2.40 2.44
CA LEU A 234 -20.59 3.50 1.53
C LEU A 234 -19.57 3.09 0.45
N ALA A 235 -18.47 2.45 0.84
CA ALA A 235 -17.45 1.98 -0.10
C ALA A 235 -18.01 0.95 -1.11
N GLN A 236 -18.86 0.03 -0.64
CA GLN A 236 -19.58 -0.93 -1.47
C GLN A 236 -20.50 -0.22 -2.47
N GLY A 237 -21.20 0.85 -2.05
CA GLY A 237 -22.01 1.68 -2.93
C GLY A 237 -21.19 2.32 -4.05
N LEU A 238 -20.07 2.95 -3.71
CA LEU A 238 -19.14 3.53 -4.69
C LEU A 238 -18.60 2.49 -5.68
N GLN A 239 -18.35 1.26 -5.21
CA GLN A 239 -17.93 0.13 -6.04
C GLN A 239 -19.07 -0.41 -6.92
N ALA A 240 -20.31 -0.46 -6.41
CA ALA A 240 -21.47 -0.96 -7.14
C ALA A 240 -21.72 -0.18 -8.44
N ALA A 241 -21.42 1.12 -8.46
CA ALA A 241 -21.44 1.92 -9.69
C ALA A 241 -20.50 1.38 -10.79
N ASN A 242 -19.33 0.83 -10.43
CA ASN A 242 -18.44 0.17 -11.39
C ASN A 242 -19.03 -1.13 -11.92
N LEU A 243 -19.68 -1.90 -11.04
CA LEU A 243 -20.26 -3.19 -11.39
C LEU A 243 -21.46 -3.00 -12.33
N LEU A 244 -22.33 -2.03 -12.04
CA LEU A 244 -23.44 -1.64 -12.90
C LEU A 244 -22.96 -1.13 -14.27
N GLU A 245 -21.94 -0.28 -14.31
CA GLU A 245 -21.37 0.19 -15.59
C GLU A 245 -20.72 -0.97 -16.38
N GLY A 246 -20.05 -1.89 -15.69
CA GLY A 246 -19.45 -3.08 -16.30
C GLY A 246 -20.51 -4.04 -16.87
N TRP A 247 -21.60 -4.27 -16.13
CA TRP A 247 -22.76 -5.02 -16.58
C TRP A 247 -23.37 -4.38 -17.82
N PHE A 248 -23.71 -3.08 -17.76
CA PHE A 248 -24.33 -2.37 -18.87
C PHE A 248 -23.48 -2.44 -20.16
N LYS A 249 -22.16 -2.36 -20.05
CA LYS A 249 -21.25 -2.40 -21.20
C LYS A 249 -20.99 -3.80 -21.76
N THR A 250 -21.05 -4.83 -20.92
CA THR A 250 -20.51 -6.16 -21.30
C THR A 250 -21.49 -7.31 -21.13
N GLY A 251 -22.62 -7.11 -20.46
CA GLY A 251 -23.55 -8.16 -20.07
C GLY A 251 -22.99 -9.15 -19.06
N ASN A 252 -21.81 -8.89 -18.47
CA ASN A 252 -21.20 -9.78 -17.48
C ASN A 252 -21.50 -9.33 -16.06
N MET A 253 -22.19 -10.17 -15.31
CA MET A 253 -22.38 -10.00 -13.87
C MET A 253 -21.08 -10.35 -13.14
N LYS A 254 -20.48 -9.36 -12.48
CA LYS A 254 -19.27 -9.53 -11.65
C LYS A 254 -19.54 -9.00 -10.25
N SER A 255 -19.05 -9.70 -9.25
CA SER A 255 -18.95 -9.16 -7.89
C SER A 255 -17.61 -8.43 -7.73
N ALA A 256 -17.55 -7.48 -6.80
CA ALA A 256 -16.26 -6.89 -6.46
C ALA A 256 -15.31 -7.97 -5.91
N PRO A 257 -13.99 -7.86 -6.14
CA PRO A 257 -13.02 -8.82 -5.62
C PRO A 257 -12.75 -8.60 -4.13
N LEU A 258 -12.66 -9.69 -3.35
CA LEU A 258 -12.17 -9.63 -1.98
C LEU A 258 -10.69 -9.27 -2.00
N ILE A 259 -10.38 -8.11 -1.43
CA ILE A 259 -9.00 -7.66 -1.26
C ILE A 259 -8.52 -8.27 0.05
N PRO A 260 -7.58 -9.24 0.01
CA PRO A 260 -7.05 -9.83 1.23
C PRO A 260 -6.31 -8.77 2.06
N PRO A 261 -6.20 -8.97 3.39
CA PRO A 261 -5.39 -8.09 4.21
C PRO A 261 -3.94 -8.10 3.72
N THR A 262 -3.26 -6.96 3.88
CA THR A 262 -1.86 -6.81 3.49
C THR A 262 -0.98 -7.88 4.14
N LYS A 263 -0.06 -8.43 3.35
CA LYS A 263 0.98 -9.35 3.85
C LYS A 263 2.28 -8.62 4.18
N MET A 264 2.28 -7.29 4.05
CA MET A 264 3.46 -6.47 4.28
C MET A 264 4.06 -6.73 5.66
N LYS A 265 5.38 -6.91 5.71
CA LYS A 265 6.15 -6.90 6.96
C LYS A 265 6.99 -5.62 6.99
N LEU A 266 6.85 -4.86 8.07
CA LEU A 266 7.64 -3.66 8.31
C LEU A 266 8.88 -4.05 9.11
N ASP A 267 10.03 -3.51 8.74
CA ASP A 267 11.25 -3.66 9.52
C ASP A 267 11.12 -2.88 10.84
N PRO A 268 11.32 -3.49 12.03
CA PRO A 268 11.19 -2.80 13.30
C PRO A 268 12.10 -1.56 13.44
N SER A 269 13.27 -1.55 12.80
CA SER A 269 14.18 -0.39 12.80
C SER A 269 13.61 0.83 12.06
N ALA A 270 12.52 0.67 11.30
CA ALA A 270 11.81 1.80 10.70
C ALA A 270 11.05 2.66 11.72
N LEU A 271 10.74 2.11 12.90
CA LEU A 271 9.93 2.77 13.92
C LEU A 271 10.80 3.51 14.93
N LEU A 272 11.45 4.59 14.48
CA LEU A 272 12.12 5.51 15.40
C LEU A 272 11.05 6.27 16.22
N PRO A 273 11.23 6.45 17.54
CA PRO A 273 10.28 7.19 18.38
C PRO A 273 10.04 8.63 17.89
N ALA A 274 8.77 9.03 17.83
CA ALA A 274 8.30 10.35 17.44
C ALA A 274 6.99 10.67 18.20
N PRO A 275 7.00 11.61 19.17
CA PRO A 275 5.85 11.89 20.03
C PRO A 275 4.57 12.25 19.27
N ALA A 276 3.43 11.76 19.74
CA ALA A 276 2.12 12.09 19.18
C ALA A 276 1.78 13.57 19.29
N VAL A 277 1.15 14.11 18.24
CA VAL A 277 0.70 15.49 18.20
C VAL A 277 -0.77 15.55 18.60
N PHE A 278 -1.11 16.45 19.53
CA PHE A 278 -2.48 16.70 19.96
C PHE A 278 -2.92 18.09 19.51
N PRO A 279 -4.16 18.26 19.03
CA PRO A 279 -4.65 19.56 18.60
C PRO A 279 -4.78 20.50 19.80
N ALA A 280 -4.23 21.71 19.71
CA ALA A 280 -4.36 22.70 20.78
C ALA A 280 -5.80 23.21 20.98
N ALA A 281 -6.63 23.17 19.93
CA ALA A 281 -8.00 23.68 19.96
C ALA A 281 -9.00 22.70 19.32
N GLY A 282 -9.78 22.01 20.15
CA GLY A 282 -10.88 21.15 19.70
C GLY A 282 -10.42 19.87 18.99
N LYS A 283 -11.05 19.53 17.86
CA LYS A 283 -10.82 18.28 17.10
C LYS A 283 -10.21 18.52 15.72
N VAL A 284 -9.53 19.65 15.53
CA VAL A 284 -8.95 20.04 14.24
C VAL A 284 -7.55 20.55 14.51
N TYR A 285 -6.54 19.98 13.84
CA TYR A 285 -5.17 20.46 13.99
C TYR A 285 -5.01 21.86 13.42
N SER A 286 -4.03 22.61 13.91
CA SER A 286 -3.41 23.74 13.22
C SER A 286 -2.66 23.27 11.95
N LYS A 287 -2.17 24.19 11.12
CA LYS A 287 -1.44 23.80 9.91
C LYS A 287 -0.13 23.12 10.29
N GLU A 288 0.53 23.66 11.30
CA GLU A 288 1.81 23.22 11.83
C GLU A 288 1.66 21.87 12.54
N GLU A 289 0.60 21.70 13.34
CA GLU A 289 0.27 20.43 14.00
C GLU A 289 -0.05 19.33 12.98
N ALA A 290 -0.84 19.63 11.94
CA ALA A 290 -1.16 18.63 10.91
C ALA A 290 0.08 18.18 10.14
N LYS A 291 1.01 19.10 9.86
CA LYS A 291 2.31 18.77 9.25
C LYS A 291 3.16 17.92 10.18
N ALA A 292 3.28 18.31 11.45
CA ALA A 292 4.05 17.58 12.44
C ALA A 292 3.52 16.14 12.63
N GLU A 293 2.19 15.98 12.71
CA GLU A 293 1.56 14.65 12.81
C GLU A 293 1.81 13.83 11.54
N ALA A 294 1.74 14.45 10.36
CA ALA A 294 2.03 13.78 9.10
C ALA A 294 3.50 13.32 9.00
N GLU A 295 4.45 14.10 9.52
CA GLU A 295 5.88 13.81 9.51
C GLU A 295 6.26 12.59 10.39
N ARG A 296 5.41 12.21 11.36
CA ARG A 296 5.59 10.98 12.14
C ARG A 296 5.41 9.70 11.31
N CYS A 297 4.76 9.80 10.15
CA CYS A 297 4.48 8.64 9.30
C CYS A 297 5.76 8.07 8.67
N VAL A 298 6.05 6.80 8.96
CA VAL A 298 7.25 6.09 8.45
C VAL A 298 7.13 5.61 7.01
N GLN A 299 6.07 6.01 6.29
CA GLN A 299 5.82 5.63 4.89
C GLN A 299 5.93 4.11 4.65
N CYS A 300 5.19 3.33 5.45
CA CYS A 300 5.33 1.88 5.55
C CYS A 300 5.44 1.20 4.17
N ARG A 301 6.53 0.45 4.00
CA ARG A 301 6.82 -0.37 2.82
C ARG A 301 7.73 -1.53 3.25
N CYS A 302 7.71 -2.63 2.50
CA CYS A 302 8.69 -3.69 2.70
C CYS A 302 10.04 -3.26 2.10
N ASP A 303 10.96 -2.76 2.93
CA ASP A 303 12.29 -2.23 2.53
C ASP A 303 13.49 -2.88 3.23
N ALA A 304 13.30 -3.93 4.04
CA ALA A 304 14.37 -4.58 4.80
C ALA A 304 15.60 -4.92 3.93
N CYS A 305 15.39 -5.47 2.74
CA CYS A 305 16.47 -5.80 1.81
C CYS A 305 17.29 -4.57 1.38
N ILE A 306 16.66 -3.41 1.15
CA ILE A 306 17.37 -2.18 0.80
C ILE A 306 18.03 -1.57 2.03
N ARG A 307 17.33 -1.55 3.16
CA ARG A 307 17.79 -0.94 4.41
C ARG A 307 19.10 -1.57 4.92
N HIS A 308 19.21 -2.89 4.82
CA HIS A 308 20.37 -3.63 5.37
C HIS A 308 21.43 -3.99 4.32
N CYS A 309 21.09 -4.05 3.03
CA CYS A 309 22.06 -4.41 1.99
C CYS A 309 22.64 -3.16 1.31
N GLY A 310 23.92 -2.88 1.56
CA GLY A 310 24.63 -1.76 0.93
C GLY A 310 24.61 -1.80 -0.61
N PHE A 311 24.58 -3.00 -1.21
CA PHE A 311 24.42 -3.16 -2.66
C PHE A 311 23.04 -2.69 -3.14
N LEU A 312 21.96 -3.17 -2.53
CA LEU A 312 20.59 -2.80 -2.93
C LEU A 312 20.31 -1.32 -2.64
N SER A 313 20.82 -0.78 -1.54
CA SER A 313 20.77 0.64 -1.22
C SER A 313 21.52 1.49 -2.24
N TYR A 314 22.72 1.10 -2.65
CA TYR A 314 23.52 1.85 -3.62
C TYR A 314 22.83 1.95 -5.00
N PHE A 315 22.19 0.87 -5.45
CA PHE A 315 21.47 0.87 -6.72
C PHE A 315 20.03 1.40 -6.62
N GLU A 316 19.51 1.60 -5.41
CA GLU A 316 18.10 1.95 -5.13
C GLU A 316 17.08 1.02 -5.82
N LYS A 317 17.42 -0.27 -5.94
CA LYS A 317 16.61 -1.25 -6.69
C LYS A 317 16.15 -2.40 -5.80
N PHE A 318 14.84 -2.63 -5.82
CA PHE A 318 14.22 -3.79 -5.19
C PHE A 318 14.38 -5.05 -6.02
N PRO A 319 14.24 -6.25 -5.42
CA PRO A 319 14.39 -7.52 -6.13
C PRO A 319 13.56 -7.64 -7.41
N LYS A 320 12.32 -7.12 -7.44
CA LYS A 320 11.48 -7.16 -8.66
C LYS A 320 12.09 -6.36 -9.80
N ARG A 321 12.59 -5.15 -9.50
CA ARG A 321 13.25 -4.30 -10.50
C ARG A 321 14.55 -4.92 -10.99
N ILE A 322 15.31 -5.55 -10.08
CA ILE A 322 16.52 -6.30 -10.43
C ILE A 322 16.18 -7.44 -11.39
N ASP A 323 15.14 -8.23 -11.12
CA ASP A 323 14.72 -9.32 -12.02
C ASP A 323 14.33 -8.80 -13.41
N GLU A 324 13.58 -7.70 -13.50
CA GLU A 324 13.22 -7.07 -14.79
C GLU A 324 14.48 -6.72 -15.62
N GLU A 325 15.46 -6.07 -15.01
CA GLU A 325 16.67 -5.63 -15.71
C GLU A 325 17.64 -6.77 -16.02
N VAL A 326 17.75 -7.73 -15.10
CA VAL A 326 18.54 -8.95 -15.31
C VAL A 326 17.95 -9.77 -16.45
N GLU A 327 16.62 -9.92 -16.51
CA GLU A 327 15.97 -10.66 -17.59
C GLU A 327 16.26 -10.06 -18.96
N VAL A 328 16.15 -8.74 -19.09
CA VAL A 328 16.48 -8.03 -20.34
C VAL A 328 17.96 -8.18 -20.71
N THR A 329 18.83 -8.36 -19.72
CA THR A 329 20.28 -8.53 -19.92
C THR A 329 20.63 -9.95 -20.33
N ILE A 330 20.06 -10.97 -19.67
CA ILE A 330 20.36 -12.38 -19.95
C ILE A 330 19.58 -12.91 -21.15
N THR A 331 18.41 -12.36 -21.46
CA THR A 331 17.56 -12.74 -22.59
C THR A 331 17.16 -11.50 -23.38
N PRO A 332 18.09 -10.86 -24.09
CA PRO A 332 17.79 -9.63 -24.81
C PRO A 332 16.79 -9.88 -25.93
N GLY A 333 15.70 -9.12 -25.93
CA GLY A 333 14.69 -9.13 -26.99
C GLY A 333 15.04 -8.23 -28.19
N THR A 334 16.24 -7.65 -28.20
CA THR A 334 16.71 -6.76 -29.26
C THR A 334 17.37 -7.53 -30.40
N LEU A 335 17.23 -7.03 -31.64
CA LEU A 335 17.78 -7.67 -32.86
C LEU A 335 19.30 -7.82 -32.84
N ASP A 336 20.00 -6.98 -32.08
CA ASP A 336 21.45 -7.01 -31.89
C ASP A 336 21.91 -7.95 -30.77
N GLY A 337 20.98 -8.54 -30.00
CA GLY A 337 21.28 -9.52 -28.94
C GLY A 337 22.09 -8.97 -27.77
N ASN A 338 22.20 -7.64 -27.62
CA ASN A 338 23.08 -7.01 -26.63
C ASN A 338 22.29 -6.26 -25.53
N GLY A 339 21.83 -7.00 -24.52
CA GLY A 339 21.29 -6.41 -23.29
C GLY A 339 22.42 -6.15 -22.29
N THR A 340 22.77 -4.89 -22.02
CA THR A 340 23.84 -4.52 -21.04
C THR A 340 23.33 -3.75 -19.82
N VAL A 341 22.01 -3.69 -19.64
CA VAL A 341 21.35 -2.86 -18.63
C VAL A 341 21.77 -3.23 -17.20
N ALA A 342 21.94 -4.52 -16.93
CA ALA A 342 22.26 -5.04 -15.60
C ALA A 342 23.70 -5.56 -15.47
N THR A 343 24.58 -5.45 -16.48
CA THR A 343 25.93 -6.07 -16.43
C THR A 343 26.72 -5.64 -15.20
N ARG A 344 26.77 -4.32 -14.91
CA ARG A 344 27.43 -3.81 -13.69
C ARG A 344 26.76 -4.32 -12.42
N LEU A 345 25.43 -4.36 -12.40
CA LEU A 345 24.65 -4.78 -11.24
C LEU A 345 24.92 -6.25 -10.91
N ILE A 346 24.93 -7.12 -11.93
CA ILE A 346 25.21 -8.55 -11.80
C ILE A 346 26.61 -8.80 -11.20
N SER A 347 27.61 -8.00 -11.56
CA SER A 347 28.99 -8.17 -11.10
C SER A 347 29.36 -7.44 -9.80
N THR A 348 28.45 -6.65 -9.20
CA THR A 348 28.79 -5.81 -8.02
C THR A 348 28.47 -6.50 -6.69
N CYS A 349 27.53 -7.46 -6.65
CA CYS A 349 27.15 -8.13 -5.41
C CYS A 349 28.34 -8.91 -4.79
N ASN A 350 28.53 -8.80 -3.47
CA ASN A 350 29.57 -9.53 -2.74
C ASN A 350 29.12 -10.91 -2.23
N GLU A 351 27.90 -11.35 -2.58
CA GLU A 351 27.34 -12.66 -2.24
C GLU A 351 27.33 -12.98 -0.72
N CYS A 352 27.25 -11.97 0.15
CA CYS A 352 27.30 -12.15 1.61
C CYS A 352 26.07 -12.84 2.23
N GLY A 353 25.01 -13.11 1.45
CA GLY A 353 23.77 -13.74 1.94
C GLY A 353 22.83 -12.85 2.76
N LEU A 354 23.26 -11.64 3.15
CA LEU A 354 22.48 -10.75 4.03
C LEU A 354 21.07 -10.47 3.53
N CYS A 355 20.91 -10.30 2.20
CA CYS A 355 19.59 -10.05 1.61
C CYS A 355 18.58 -11.17 1.87
N LYS A 356 19.03 -12.43 1.99
CA LYS A 356 18.18 -13.58 2.32
C LYS A 356 17.77 -13.53 3.79
N GLU A 357 18.74 -13.34 4.68
CA GLU A 357 18.54 -13.33 6.14
C GLU A 357 17.56 -12.23 6.59
N VAL A 358 17.63 -11.05 5.98
CA VAL A 358 16.73 -9.93 6.33
C VAL A 358 15.40 -9.96 5.56
N CYS A 359 15.29 -10.78 4.51
CA CYS A 359 14.08 -10.80 3.69
C CYS A 359 12.98 -11.58 4.41
N PRO A 360 11.76 -11.02 4.58
CA PRO A 360 10.66 -11.71 5.25
C PRO A 360 10.11 -12.94 4.51
N VAL A 361 10.59 -13.20 3.29
CA VAL A 361 10.21 -14.30 2.39
C VAL A 361 11.45 -14.97 1.75
N ASP A 362 12.62 -14.81 2.37
CA ASP A 362 13.87 -15.52 2.04
C ASP A 362 14.38 -15.32 0.60
N ILE A 363 14.24 -14.11 0.04
CA ILE A 363 14.80 -13.78 -1.28
C ILE A 363 16.31 -13.59 -1.20
N ASP A 364 17.06 -14.50 -1.82
CA ASP A 364 18.50 -14.38 -2.00
C ASP A 364 18.85 -13.73 -3.34
N VAL A 365 19.00 -12.40 -3.32
CA VAL A 365 19.43 -11.64 -4.51
C VAL A 365 20.86 -12.01 -4.92
N GLY A 366 21.74 -12.34 -3.97
CA GLY A 366 23.12 -12.70 -4.26
C GLY A 366 23.20 -13.99 -5.08
N GLU A 367 22.50 -15.04 -4.65
CA GLU A 367 22.43 -16.30 -5.40
C GLU A 367 21.77 -16.13 -6.77
N TYR A 368 20.73 -15.29 -6.86
CA TYR A 368 20.09 -14.95 -8.14
C TYR A 368 21.08 -14.29 -9.11
N LEU A 369 21.77 -13.23 -8.68
CA LEU A 369 22.74 -12.51 -9.50
C LEU A 369 23.94 -13.36 -9.89
N ARG A 370 24.44 -14.21 -8.98
CA ARG A 370 25.49 -15.17 -9.28
C ARG A 370 25.08 -16.14 -10.40
N GLY A 371 23.85 -16.63 -10.35
CA GLY A 371 23.30 -17.42 -11.43
C GLY A 371 23.32 -16.65 -12.75
N SER A 372 22.87 -15.39 -12.74
CA SER A 372 22.78 -14.56 -13.95
C SER A 372 24.16 -14.26 -14.52
N HIS A 373 25.16 -14.08 -13.65
CA HIS A 373 26.55 -13.97 -14.03
C HIS A 373 27.05 -15.23 -14.76
N ARG A 374 26.69 -16.43 -14.29
CA ARG A 374 27.05 -17.70 -14.96
C ARG A 374 26.46 -17.79 -16.36
N ILE A 375 25.17 -17.45 -16.54
CA ILE A 375 24.51 -17.46 -17.86
C ILE A 375 25.22 -16.49 -18.82
N MET A 376 25.50 -15.27 -18.37
CA MET A 376 26.17 -14.26 -19.19
C MET A 376 27.60 -14.68 -19.57
N ARG A 377 28.31 -15.35 -18.65
CA ARG A 377 29.63 -15.91 -18.90
C ARG A 377 29.58 -17.05 -19.92
N GLU A 378 28.62 -17.96 -19.82
CA GLU A 378 28.42 -19.04 -20.80
C GLU A 378 28.14 -18.50 -22.21
N LYS A 379 27.49 -17.33 -22.31
CA LYS A 379 27.27 -16.61 -23.56
C LYS A 379 28.47 -15.81 -24.06
N GLY A 380 29.59 -15.78 -23.32
CA GLY A 380 30.75 -14.95 -23.64
C GLY A 380 30.54 -13.45 -23.47
N ALA A 381 29.42 -13.03 -22.86
CA ALA A 381 29.02 -11.63 -22.69
C ALA A 381 29.57 -10.98 -21.41
N MET A 382 30.26 -11.75 -20.55
CA MET A 382 30.99 -11.23 -19.39
C MET A 382 32.37 -11.89 -19.24
N PRO A 383 33.39 -11.10 -18.85
CA PRO A 383 34.74 -11.63 -18.61
C PRO A 383 34.78 -12.51 -17.36
N TRP A 384 35.84 -13.30 -17.24
CA TRP A 384 36.16 -13.95 -15.97
C TRP A 384 36.44 -12.88 -14.90
N VAL A 385 36.12 -13.17 -13.64
CA VAL A 385 36.55 -12.30 -12.53
C VAL A 385 38.08 -12.17 -12.64
N TRP A 386 38.59 -10.94 -12.64
CA TRP A 386 40.04 -10.70 -12.64
C TRP A 386 40.60 -11.13 -11.28
N HIS A 387 40.90 -12.42 -11.16
CA HIS A 387 41.54 -12.97 -9.97
C HIS A 387 43.00 -12.55 -9.87
N GLU A 388 43.59 -11.97 -10.92
CA GLU A 388 45.01 -11.61 -10.94
C GLU A 388 45.39 -10.70 -9.77
N PHE A 389 44.56 -9.70 -9.46
CA PHE A 389 44.80 -8.83 -8.29
C PHE A 389 44.83 -9.65 -6.99
N TRP A 390 43.79 -10.46 -6.74
CA TRP A 390 43.68 -11.27 -5.52
C TRP A 390 44.76 -12.34 -5.42
N LEU A 391 45.14 -12.96 -6.55
CA LEU A 391 46.23 -13.94 -6.60
C LEU A 391 47.58 -13.28 -6.34
N ARG A 392 47.80 -12.06 -6.84
CA ARG A 392 49.01 -11.27 -6.57
C ARG A 392 49.06 -10.80 -5.12
N ASP A 393 47.93 -10.37 -4.57
CA ASP A 393 47.79 -9.97 -3.17
C ASP A 393 48.02 -11.17 -2.22
N MET A 394 47.44 -12.33 -2.54
CA MET A 394 47.69 -13.58 -1.81
C MET A 394 49.15 -14.02 -1.93
N ALA A 395 49.75 -13.96 -3.12
CA ALA A 395 51.15 -14.28 -3.32
C ALA A 395 52.07 -13.32 -2.55
N PHE A 396 51.75 -12.02 -2.51
CA PHE A 396 52.46 -11.03 -1.71
C PHE A 396 52.30 -11.31 -0.21
N SER A 397 51.09 -11.54 0.27
CA SER A 397 50.77 -11.79 1.67
C SER A 397 51.39 -13.09 2.20
N ASN A 398 51.62 -14.08 1.33
CA ASN A 398 52.33 -15.32 1.64
C ASN A 398 53.85 -15.24 1.39
N SER A 399 54.36 -14.11 0.91
CA SER A 399 55.80 -13.93 0.69
C SER A 399 56.53 -13.57 1.97
N ASP A 400 57.85 -13.76 1.97
CA ASP A 400 58.77 -13.29 3.01
C ASP A 400 58.66 -11.78 3.27
N ARG A 401 58.18 -11.00 2.30
CA ARG A 401 57.95 -9.55 2.43
C ARG A 401 56.79 -9.18 3.36
N ALA A 402 55.86 -10.09 3.58
CA ALA A 402 54.68 -9.88 4.43
C ALA A 402 54.72 -10.72 5.72
N ALA A 403 55.81 -11.46 5.95
CA ALA A 403 56.04 -12.21 7.18
C ALA A 403 57.03 -11.47 8.08
N LEU A 404 56.59 -11.09 9.29
CA LEU A 404 57.46 -10.59 10.34
C LEU A 404 57.50 -11.60 11.48
N VAL A 405 58.65 -12.23 11.70
CA VAL A 405 58.89 -13.12 12.84
C VAL A 405 59.90 -12.44 13.77
N LEU A 406 59.48 -12.17 15.00
CA LEU A 406 60.34 -11.62 16.03
C LEU A 406 60.59 -12.68 17.10
N LEU A 407 61.86 -12.86 17.45
CA LEU A 407 62.24 -13.66 18.62
C LEU A 407 61.93 -12.91 19.91
N PRO A 408 61.65 -13.61 21.02
CA PRO A 408 61.49 -12.98 22.32
C PRO A 408 62.75 -12.16 22.70
N PRO A 409 62.61 -11.06 23.47
CA PRO A 409 63.74 -10.22 23.86
C PRO A 409 64.88 -11.04 24.49
N GLY A 410 66.06 -11.03 23.87
CA GLY A 410 67.25 -11.78 24.33
C GLY A 410 67.31 -13.27 23.94
N GLY A 411 66.27 -13.81 23.28
CA GLY A 411 66.22 -15.20 22.83
C GLY A 411 66.92 -15.41 21.49
N LYS A 412 67.71 -16.50 21.37
CA LYS A 412 68.36 -16.90 20.10
C LYS A 412 67.51 -17.87 19.27
N LYS A 413 66.55 -18.56 19.90
CA LYS A 413 65.60 -19.52 19.28
C LYS A 413 64.30 -19.56 20.09
N SER A 414 63.21 -19.97 19.45
CA SER A 414 61.92 -20.26 20.09
C SER A 414 61.32 -21.52 19.48
N ASP A 415 60.78 -22.41 20.31
CA ASP A 415 60.08 -23.63 19.86
C ASP A 415 58.57 -23.39 19.64
N PHE A 416 58.07 -22.22 20.07
CA PHE A 416 56.65 -21.86 20.00
C PHE A 416 56.46 -20.55 19.23
N LEU A 417 55.37 -20.49 18.45
CA LEU A 417 54.92 -19.31 17.72
C LEU A 417 53.67 -18.74 18.40
N PHE A 418 53.72 -17.46 18.77
CA PHE A 418 52.53 -16.73 19.21
C PHE A 418 51.92 -15.97 18.02
N PHE A 419 50.76 -16.42 17.56
CA PHE A 419 49.98 -15.76 16.52
C PHE A 419 48.63 -15.32 17.10
N PRO A 420 48.41 -14.01 17.34
CA PRO A 420 47.18 -13.53 17.98
C PRO A 420 45.94 -13.53 17.07
N GLY A 421 46.07 -13.95 15.81
CA GLY A 421 45.00 -13.88 14.82
C GLY A 421 44.81 -12.48 14.23
N CYS A 422 43.99 -12.39 13.18
CA CYS A 422 43.77 -11.16 12.42
C CYS A 422 42.72 -10.22 13.03
N GLN A 423 41.79 -10.73 13.85
CA GLN A 423 40.76 -9.89 14.47
C GLN A 423 41.22 -9.23 15.76
N LEU A 424 41.93 -9.97 16.62
CA LEU A 424 42.26 -9.52 17.97
C LEU A 424 43.15 -8.27 17.96
N GLY A 425 44.17 -8.24 17.09
CA GLY A 425 45.04 -7.08 16.95
C GLY A 425 44.35 -5.83 16.38
N ALA A 426 43.24 -5.99 15.65
CA ALA A 426 42.47 -4.87 15.11
C ALA A 426 41.43 -4.35 16.11
N SER A 427 40.82 -5.24 16.90
CA SER A 427 39.78 -4.89 17.86
C SER A 427 40.34 -4.40 19.20
N ASP A 428 41.40 -5.04 19.71
CA ASP A 428 42.01 -4.71 21.00
C ASP A 428 43.53 -5.04 21.02
N PRO A 429 44.37 -4.09 20.60
CA PRO A 429 45.83 -4.27 20.60
C PRO A 429 46.43 -4.53 22.00
N CYS A 430 45.79 -4.06 23.07
CA CYS A 430 46.30 -4.21 24.43
C CYS A 430 46.27 -5.67 24.88
N TYR A 431 45.19 -6.38 24.56
CA TYR A 431 45.03 -7.79 24.92
C TYR A 431 46.09 -8.69 24.26
N VAL A 432 46.51 -8.35 23.02
CA VAL A 432 47.61 -9.02 22.33
C VAL A 432 48.93 -8.85 23.10
N LEU A 433 49.24 -7.63 23.54
CA LEU A 433 50.46 -7.32 24.27
C LEU A 433 50.50 -7.98 25.65
N GLU A 434 49.38 -8.01 26.36
CA GLU A 434 49.28 -8.66 27.68
C GLU A 434 49.43 -10.18 27.57
N SER A 435 48.76 -10.79 26.59
CA SER A 435 48.91 -12.22 26.30
C SER A 435 50.36 -12.57 25.96
N TYR A 436 51.00 -11.75 25.12
CA TYR A 436 52.41 -11.95 24.78
C TYR A 436 53.33 -11.81 26.01
N ARG A 437 53.14 -10.80 26.86
CA ARG A 437 53.91 -10.63 28.10
C ARG A 437 53.71 -11.79 29.07
N ALA A 438 52.51 -12.36 29.15
CA ALA A 438 52.22 -13.52 29.98
C ALA A 438 52.97 -14.77 29.49
N LEU A 439 53.07 -14.96 28.17
CA LEU A 439 53.80 -16.07 27.54
C LEU A 439 55.33 -15.95 27.65
N LEU A 440 55.86 -14.75 27.95
CA LEU A 440 57.28 -14.52 28.16
C LEU A 440 57.76 -14.75 29.61
N LYS A 441 56.83 -14.95 30.56
CA LYS A 441 57.13 -15.32 31.95
C LYS A 441 57.23 -16.83 32.07
#